data_AF-A0A321L504-F1
#
_entry.id   AF-A0A321L504-F1
#
_cell.length_a   1.000
_cell.length_b   1.000
_cell.length_c   1.000
_cell.angle_alpha   90.00
_cell.angle_beta   90.00
_cell.angle_gamma   90.00
#
_symmetry.space_group_name_H-M   'P 1'
#
loop_
_entity.id
_entity.type
_entity.pdbx_description
1 polymer ?
#
loop_
_entity_poly.entity_id
_entity_poly.type
_entity_poly.pdbx_seq_one_letter_code
_entity_poly.pdbx_strand_id
1 'polypeptide(L)'
;MRKGLAFAAAIVCMAMLAGAQQNRGPSTPEERERFVAIAHKMEADPLNANLKADREWAFRWLVEVPDIHVNVCMAPLGKFIDEKTYKYSPQIVLQLTLSSGAFVIEHPDKADDKDAQYFAGVEGALKAYQAILKGAPNAKSTSLDTLLEKQASGQLADFVREQAKTGCQG
;
A
#
# COMPACT_ATOMS: atom_id res chain seq x y z
N MET A 1 -54.87 55.12 -15.75
CA MET A 1 -54.76 54.23 -16.93
C MET A 1 -53.44 53.47 -16.82
N ARG A 2 -53.51 52.11 -16.91
CA ARG A 2 -52.49 51.08 -17.26
C ARG A 2 -50.99 51.50 -17.19
N LYS A 3 -50.06 50.75 -16.60
CA LYS A 3 -49.57 49.38 -16.87
C LYS A 3 -48.61 49.03 -15.70
N GLY A 4 -48.41 47.82 -15.18
CA GLY A 4 -48.34 46.48 -15.76
C GLY A 4 -47.09 45.81 -15.14
N LEU A 5 -47.28 44.65 -14.51
CA LEU A 5 -46.28 43.80 -13.85
C LEU A 5 -45.05 43.50 -14.73
N ALA A 6 -43.86 43.37 -14.13
CA ALA A 6 -42.79 42.50 -14.65
C ALA A 6 -41.89 42.01 -13.50
N PHE A 7 -42.09 40.74 -13.14
CA PHE A 7 -41.17 39.88 -12.39
C PHE A 7 -40.00 39.47 -13.31
N ALA A 8 -38.75 39.53 -12.84
CA ALA A 8 -37.61 38.72 -13.28
C ALA A 8 -36.35 39.21 -12.53
N ALA A 9 -35.40 38.41 -12.06
CA ALA A 9 -35.28 36.99 -11.77
C ALA A 9 -34.00 36.90 -10.91
N ALA A 10 -34.09 36.39 -9.68
CA ALA A 10 -32.91 36.17 -8.85
C ALA A 10 -32.23 34.87 -9.30
N ILE A 11 -31.17 34.96 -10.10
CA ILE A 11 -30.35 33.81 -10.48
C ILE A 11 -29.46 33.47 -9.29
N VAL A 12 -29.89 32.50 -8.49
CA VAL A 12 -29.05 31.83 -7.49
C VAL A 12 -28.09 30.92 -8.24
N CYS A 13 -26.84 31.36 -8.41
CA CYS A 13 -25.75 30.48 -8.86
C CYS A 13 -25.38 29.50 -7.73
N MET A 14 -26.17 28.45 -7.57
CA MET A 14 -25.76 27.27 -6.80
C MET A 14 -24.93 26.38 -7.73
N ALA A 15 -23.67 26.77 -7.93
CA ALA A 15 -22.71 25.94 -8.64
C ALA A 15 -22.39 24.73 -7.74
N MET A 16 -22.68 23.57 -8.30
CA MET A 16 -22.55 22.26 -7.69
C MET A 16 -21.11 22.05 -7.18
N LEU A 17 -20.97 21.69 -5.91
CA LEU A 17 -19.81 20.94 -5.42
C LEU A 17 -19.88 19.53 -6.04
N ALA A 18 -19.60 19.44 -7.34
CA ALA A 18 -19.22 18.18 -7.94
C ALA A 18 -17.85 17.85 -7.37
N GLY A 19 -17.77 16.79 -6.55
CA GLY A 19 -16.50 16.23 -6.12
C GLY A 19 -15.67 15.90 -7.35
N ALA A 20 -14.71 16.76 -7.67
CA ALA A 20 -13.70 16.46 -8.65
C ALA A 20 -12.91 15.28 -8.08
N GLN A 21 -13.18 14.08 -8.60
CA GLN A 21 -12.17 13.05 -8.63
C GLN A 21 -11.01 13.68 -9.40
N GLN A 22 -9.99 14.14 -8.66
CA GLN A 22 -8.82 14.73 -9.27
C GLN A 22 -8.15 13.60 -10.05
N ASN A 23 -8.33 13.56 -11.37
CA ASN A 23 -7.38 12.89 -12.25
C ASN A 23 -6.08 13.68 -12.12
N ARG A 24 -5.35 13.42 -11.03
CA ARG A 24 -4.04 14.00 -10.78
C ARG A 24 -3.09 13.59 -11.90
N GLY A 25 -2.08 14.42 -12.15
CA GLY A 25 -1.01 14.09 -13.09
C GLY A 25 -0.11 12.96 -12.58
N PRO A 26 0.89 12.55 -13.40
CA PRO A 26 1.94 11.64 -12.99
C PRO A 26 2.63 12.08 -11.70
N SER A 27 3.22 11.12 -10.99
CA SER A 27 4.01 11.40 -9.79
C SER A 27 5.23 12.27 -10.06
N THR A 28 5.59 13.11 -9.09
CA THR A 28 6.85 13.88 -9.14
C THR A 28 8.02 13.09 -8.51
N PRO A 29 9.28 13.46 -8.78
CA PRO A 29 10.44 12.86 -8.10
C PRO A 29 10.38 13.01 -6.57
N GLU A 30 9.97 14.17 -6.07
CA GLU A 30 9.90 14.47 -4.63
C GLU A 30 8.83 13.61 -3.94
N GLU A 31 7.71 13.39 -4.62
CA GLU A 31 6.67 12.50 -4.11
C GLU A 31 7.13 11.04 -4.06
N ARG A 32 7.83 10.58 -5.10
CA ARG A 32 8.42 9.23 -5.14
C ARG A 32 9.42 9.04 -3.99
N GLU A 33 10.32 10.00 -3.80
CA GLU A 33 11.28 9.99 -2.69
C GLU A 33 10.55 9.94 -1.34
N ARG A 34 9.54 10.79 -1.15
CA ARG A 34 8.73 10.79 0.08
C ARG A 34 8.05 9.43 0.31
N PHE A 35 7.47 8.84 -0.72
CA PHE A 35 6.80 7.54 -0.63
C PHE A 35 7.78 6.44 -0.18
N VAL A 36 8.94 6.35 -0.82
CA VAL A 36 10.00 5.39 -0.46
C VAL A 36 10.45 5.60 0.99
N ALA A 37 10.69 6.85 1.40
CA ALA A 37 11.07 7.16 2.78
C ALA A 37 10.00 6.72 3.80
N ILE A 38 8.72 6.90 3.48
CA ILE A 38 7.61 6.44 4.35
C ILE A 38 7.56 4.93 4.40
N ALA A 39 7.66 4.24 3.25
CA ALA A 39 7.63 2.78 3.19
C ALA A 39 8.69 2.17 4.11
N HIS A 40 9.95 2.62 4.02
CA HIS A 40 11.04 2.12 4.89
C HIS A 40 10.90 2.51 6.36
N LYS A 41 10.42 3.72 6.66
CA LYS A 41 10.13 4.10 8.06
C LYS A 41 9.08 3.16 8.67
N MET A 42 8.09 2.76 7.89
CA MET A 42 7.05 1.83 8.34
C MET A 42 7.53 0.38 8.43
N GLU A 43 8.50 -0.05 7.61
CA GLU A 43 9.18 -1.34 7.82
C GLU A 43 9.85 -1.39 9.21
N ALA A 44 10.46 -0.27 9.62
CA ALA A 44 11.23 -0.19 10.87
C ALA A 44 10.36 0.08 12.11
N ASP A 45 9.27 0.84 11.98
CA ASP A 45 8.39 1.23 13.08
C ASP A 45 6.90 1.29 12.65
N PRO A 46 6.29 0.13 12.34
CA PRO A 46 4.94 0.05 11.78
C PRO A 46 3.83 0.45 12.77
N LEU A 47 4.13 0.50 14.07
CA LEU A 47 3.18 0.84 15.13
C LEU A 47 3.29 2.31 15.57
N ASN A 48 4.19 3.09 14.99
CA ASN A 48 4.37 4.48 15.34
C ASN A 48 3.08 5.29 15.09
N ALA A 49 2.51 5.84 16.16
CA ALA A 49 1.31 6.66 16.08
C ALA A 49 1.56 7.97 15.30
N ASN A 50 2.78 8.51 15.35
CA ASN A 50 3.15 9.76 14.68
C ASN A 50 3.20 9.60 13.15
N LEU A 51 3.30 8.37 12.64
CA LEU A 51 3.31 8.10 11.20
C LEU A 51 1.91 7.97 10.60
N LYS A 52 0.83 8.15 11.37
CA LYS A 52 -0.55 7.96 10.85
C LYS A 52 -0.83 8.76 9.57
N ALA A 53 -0.49 10.05 9.55
CA ALA A 53 -0.70 10.90 8.38
C ALA A 53 0.15 10.45 7.18
N ASP A 54 1.38 9.98 7.43
CA ASP A 54 2.26 9.45 6.39
C ASP A 54 1.71 8.14 5.82
N ARG A 55 1.16 7.23 6.65
CA ARG A 55 0.51 6.00 6.17
C ARG A 55 -0.67 6.30 5.26
N GLU A 56 -1.53 7.20 5.70
CA GLU A 56 -2.72 7.61 4.94
C GLU A 56 -2.37 8.36 3.66
N TRP A 57 -1.30 9.15 3.68
CA TRP A 57 -0.79 9.83 2.49
C TRP A 57 -0.19 8.82 1.51
N ALA A 58 0.70 7.92 1.96
CA ALA A 58 1.40 6.98 1.08
C ALA A 58 0.45 6.00 0.40
N PHE A 59 -0.49 5.42 1.15
CA PHE A 59 -1.48 4.51 0.57
C PHE A 59 -2.35 5.22 -0.47
N ARG A 60 -2.86 6.40 -0.14
CA ARG A 60 -3.69 7.18 -1.06
C ARG A 60 -2.90 7.61 -2.30
N TRP A 61 -1.69 8.13 -2.10
CA TRP A 61 -0.82 8.56 -3.18
C TRP A 61 -0.58 7.42 -4.17
N LEU A 62 -0.28 6.21 -3.67
CA LEU A 62 -0.05 5.02 -4.50
C LEU A 62 -1.30 4.62 -5.31
N VAL A 63 -2.49 4.78 -4.74
CA VAL A 63 -3.76 4.51 -5.44
C VAL A 63 -4.08 5.55 -6.50
N GLU A 64 -3.68 6.81 -6.27
CA GLU A 64 -4.06 7.92 -7.14
C GLU A 64 -3.04 8.21 -8.27
N VAL A 65 -1.77 7.84 -8.13
CA VAL A 65 -0.76 8.05 -9.19
C VAL A 65 -1.04 7.17 -10.42
N PRO A 66 -1.06 7.73 -11.64
CA PRO A 66 -1.32 6.94 -12.84
C PRO A 66 -0.09 6.23 -13.41
N ASP A 67 1.12 6.56 -12.95
CA ASP A 67 2.39 6.16 -13.55
C ASP A 67 3.22 5.17 -12.72
N ILE A 68 2.72 4.76 -11.55
CA ILE A 68 3.31 3.69 -10.72
C ILE A 68 2.30 2.55 -10.62
N HIS A 69 2.64 1.41 -11.22
CA HIS A 69 1.78 0.23 -11.22
C HIS A 69 2.36 -0.80 -10.27
N VAL A 70 1.62 -1.09 -9.20
CA VAL A 70 2.00 -2.10 -8.21
C VAL A 70 1.12 -3.32 -8.38
N ASN A 71 1.75 -4.48 -8.56
CA ASN A 71 1.06 -5.76 -8.55
C ASN A 71 0.81 -6.16 -7.10
N VAL A 72 -0.36 -5.83 -6.56
CA VAL A 72 -0.74 -6.23 -5.20
C VAL A 72 -1.32 -7.63 -5.22
N CYS A 73 -0.69 -8.54 -4.49
CA CYS A 73 -1.19 -9.89 -4.29
C CYS A 73 -0.87 -10.36 -2.88
N MET A 74 -1.88 -10.92 -2.20
CA MET A 74 -1.72 -11.42 -0.83
C MET A 74 -1.32 -12.89 -0.76
N ALA A 75 -1.51 -13.67 -1.84
CA ALA A 75 -1.13 -15.08 -1.88
C ALA A 75 0.36 -15.33 -1.52
N PRO A 76 1.32 -14.47 -1.90
CA PRO A 76 2.71 -14.54 -1.43
C PRO A 76 2.93 -14.58 0.09
N LEU A 77 1.96 -14.14 0.90
CA LEU A 77 2.01 -14.29 2.37
C LEU A 77 1.64 -15.71 2.84
N GLY A 78 1.30 -16.62 1.91
CA GLY A 78 0.96 -18.00 2.19
C GLY A 78 -0.21 -18.13 3.15
N LYS A 79 -0.09 -19.03 4.13
CA LYS A 79 -1.14 -19.32 5.13
C LYS A 79 -1.52 -18.14 6.01
N PHE A 80 -0.76 -17.04 6.01
CA PHE A 80 -1.14 -15.84 6.73
C PHE A 80 -2.49 -15.28 6.30
N ILE A 81 -2.89 -15.49 5.03
CA ILE A 81 -4.21 -15.05 4.54
C ILE A 81 -5.39 -15.71 5.27
N ASP A 82 -5.14 -16.85 5.93
CA ASP A 82 -6.13 -17.57 6.72
C ASP A 82 -6.19 -17.09 8.18
N GLU A 83 -5.21 -16.31 8.64
CA GLU A 83 -5.13 -15.78 10.01
C GLU A 83 -6.00 -14.53 10.22
N LYS A 84 -7.31 -14.68 10.04
CA LYS A 84 -8.29 -13.56 10.05
C LYS A 84 -8.34 -12.77 11.38
N THR A 85 -7.89 -13.36 12.48
CA THR A 85 -7.95 -12.76 13.82
C THR A 85 -6.62 -12.16 14.29
N TYR A 86 -5.56 -12.23 13.47
CA TYR A 86 -4.28 -11.66 13.84
C TYR A 86 -4.39 -10.13 13.96
N LYS A 87 -4.07 -9.61 15.15
CA LYS A 87 -4.30 -8.20 15.53
C LYS A 87 -3.63 -7.20 14.58
N TYR A 88 -2.47 -7.56 14.04
CA TYR A 88 -1.65 -6.65 13.24
C TYR A 88 -1.76 -6.91 11.73
N SER A 89 -2.76 -7.66 11.27
CA SER A 89 -2.97 -7.92 9.84
C SER A 89 -3.04 -6.65 8.99
N PRO A 90 -3.73 -5.56 9.37
CA PRO A 90 -3.75 -4.34 8.58
C PRO A 90 -2.34 -3.75 8.34
N GLN A 91 -1.45 -3.82 9.33
CA GLN A 91 -0.09 -3.32 9.23
C GLN A 91 0.75 -4.18 8.29
N ILE A 92 0.62 -5.50 8.37
CA ILE A 92 1.33 -6.44 7.49
C ILE A 92 0.91 -6.26 6.03
N VAL A 93 -0.40 -6.16 5.76
CA VAL A 93 -0.93 -6.01 4.40
C VAL A 93 -0.58 -4.65 3.80
N LEU A 94 -0.69 -3.59 4.61
CA LEU A 94 -0.29 -2.26 4.18
C LEU A 94 1.21 -2.24 3.86
N GLN A 95 2.05 -2.84 4.72
CA GLN A 95 3.49 -2.86 4.47
C GLN A 95 3.85 -3.66 3.22
N LEU A 96 3.18 -4.79 2.96
CA LEU A 96 3.36 -5.53 1.71
C LEU A 96 3.14 -4.61 0.50
N THR A 97 2.03 -3.86 0.53
CA THR A 97 1.66 -2.95 -0.56
C THR A 97 2.67 -1.82 -0.75
N LEU A 98 3.07 -1.17 0.35
CA LEU A 98 4.00 -0.03 0.28
C LEU A 98 5.41 -0.46 -0.13
N SER A 99 5.86 -1.64 0.29
CA SER A 99 7.19 -2.15 -0.04
C SER A 99 7.28 -2.60 -1.48
N SER A 100 6.21 -3.19 -2.04
CA SER A 100 6.11 -3.44 -3.48
C SER A 100 6.13 -2.12 -4.28
N GLY A 101 5.45 -1.08 -3.81
CA GLY A 101 5.52 0.26 -4.42
C GLY A 101 6.91 0.89 -4.36
N ALA A 102 7.61 0.75 -3.24
CA ALA A 102 8.96 1.29 -3.07
C ALA A 102 9.92 0.60 -4.04
N PHE A 103 9.82 -0.74 -4.16
CA PHE A 103 10.59 -1.51 -5.13
C PHE A 103 10.42 -1.01 -6.57
N VAL A 104 9.19 -0.75 -7.03
CA VAL A 104 8.93 -0.24 -8.38
C VAL A 104 9.62 1.12 -8.61
N ILE A 105 9.66 1.96 -7.59
CA ILE A 105 10.28 3.29 -7.67
C ILE A 105 11.81 3.19 -7.65
N GLU A 106 12.37 2.33 -6.80
CA GLU A 106 13.82 2.15 -6.62
C GLU A 106 14.47 1.34 -7.74
N HIS A 107 13.69 0.49 -8.41
CA HIS A 107 14.13 -0.41 -9.48
C HIS A 107 13.25 -0.25 -10.73
N PRO A 108 13.29 0.91 -11.40
CA PRO A 108 12.44 1.17 -12.56
C PRO A 108 12.71 0.20 -13.72
N ASP A 109 13.91 -0.36 -13.83
CA ASP A 109 14.27 -1.41 -14.79
C ASP A 109 13.57 -2.76 -14.52
N LYS A 110 13.00 -2.94 -13.32
CA LYS A 110 12.28 -4.14 -12.88
C LYS A 110 10.83 -3.85 -12.51
N ALA A 111 10.32 -2.68 -12.89
CA ALA A 111 8.96 -2.25 -12.58
C ALA A 111 7.88 -3.21 -13.11
N ASP A 112 8.16 -4.00 -14.14
CA ASP A 112 7.24 -5.00 -14.71
C ASP A 112 7.54 -6.44 -14.23
N ASP A 113 8.60 -6.65 -13.44
CA ASP A 113 8.92 -7.95 -12.84
C ASP A 113 8.00 -8.21 -11.64
N LYS A 114 6.89 -8.91 -11.90
CA LYS A 114 5.89 -9.24 -10.88
C LYS A 114 6.47 -10.09 -9.74
N ASP A 115 7.33 -11.06 -10.07
CA ASP A 115 7.94 -11.93 -9.06
C ASP A 115 8.83 -11.12 -8.11
N ALA A 116 9.61 -10.18 -8.65
CA ALA A 116 10.44 -9.29 -7.85
C ALA A 116 9.61 -8.32 -6.99
N GLN A 117 8.50 -7.77 -7.52
CA GLN A 117 7.57 -6.95 -6.74
C GLN A 117 6.92 -7.71 -5.58
N TYR A 118 6.46 -8.93 -5.83
CA TYR A 118 5.87 -9.78 -4.79
C TYR A 118 6.89 -10.13 -3.72
N PHE A 119 8.11 -10.48 -4.12
CA PHE A 119 9.20 -10.77 -3.20
C PHE A 119 9.52 -9.56 -2.32
N ALA A 120 9.72 -8.38 -2.91
CA ALA A 120 9.97 -7.14 -2.15
C ALA A 120 8.82 -6.78 -1.20
N GLY A 121 7.57 -6.99 -1.62
CA GLY A 121 6.39 -6.84 -0.79
C GLY A 121 6.43 -7.74 0.45
N VAL A 122 6.71 -9.03 0.27
CA VAL A 122 6.81 -9.98 1.38
C VAL A 122 7.98 -9.65 2.29
N GLU A 123 9.15 -9.30 1.75
CA GLU A 123 10.31 -8.91 2.57
C GLU A 123 10.00 -7.69 3.45
N GLY A 124 9.37 -6.65 2.90
CA GLY A 124 9.00 -5.48 3.68
C GLY A 124 7.95 -5.80 4.75
N ALA A 125 6.97 -6.66 4.43
CA ALA A 125 6.00 -7.16 5.41
C ALA A 125 6.68 -7.92 6.56
N LEU A 126 7.70 -8.73 6.28
CA LEU A 126 8.47 -9.46 7.29
C LEU A 126 9.32 -8.53 8.16
N LYS A 127 9.91 -7.46 7.60
CA LYS A 127 10.59 -6.43 8.40
C LYS A 127 9.64 -5.76 9.38
N ALA A 128 8.45 -5.37 8.92
CA ALA A 128 7.42 -4.80 9.80
C ALA A 128 6.98 -5.81 10.87
N TYR A 129 6.81 -7.09 10.52
CA TYR A 129 6.51 -8.14 11.49
C TYR A 129 7.59 -8.23 12.59
N GLN A 130 8.87 -8.29 12.19
CA GLN A 130 9.98 -8.30 13.13
C GLN A 130 10.00 -7.03 14.02
N ALA A 131 9.70 -5.86 13.46
CA ALA A 131 9.59 -4.62 14.22
C ALA A 131 8.42 -4.65 15.23
N ILE A 132 7.27 -5.22 14.85
CA ILE A 132 6.15 -5.45 15.77
C ILE A 132 6.57 -6.33 16.92
N LEU A 133 7.27 -7.45 16.66
CA LEU A 133 7.72 -8.36 17.71
C LEU A 133 8.66 -7.71 18.73
N LYS A 134 9.48 -6.73 18.30
CA LYS A 134 10.35 -5.97 19.22
C LYS A 134 9.55 -5.17 20.25
N GLY A 135 8.42 -4.57 19.84
CA GLY A 135 7.54 -3.79 20.74
C GLY A 135 6.45 -4.62 21.42
N ALA A 136 6.07 -5.75 20.84
CA ALA A 136 5.02 -6.64 21.31
C ALA A 136 5.42 -8.12 21.09
N PRO A 137 6.25 -8.72 21.96
CA PRO A 137 6.78 -10.08 21.76
C PRO A 137 5.73 -11.20 21.69
N ASN A 138 4.53 -10.95 22.22
CA ASN A 138 3.40 -11.88 22.17
C ASN A 138 2.56 -11.76 20.88
N ALA A 139 2.89 -10.82 20.00
CA ALA A 139 2.24 -10.62 18.71
C ALA A 139 2.73 -11.63 17.66
N LYS A 140 2.80 -12.91 18.01
CA LYS A 140 3.31 -13.95 17.12
C LYS A 140 2.26 -14.39 16.12
N SER A 141 2.71 -14.70 14.91
CA SER A 141 1.94 -15.36 13.85
C SER A 141 2.74 -16.55 13.37
N THR A 142 2.19 -17.76 13.51
CA THR A 142 2.85 -18.99 13.07
C THR A 142 3.16 -18.94 11.58
N SER A 143 2.27 -18.37 10.77
CA SER A 143 2.50 -18.24 9.33
C SER A 143 3.64 -17.28 9.01
N LEU A 144 3.72 -16.12 9.67
CA LEU A 144 4.82 -15.17 9.44
C LEU A 144 6.15 -15.68 10.00
N ASP A 145 6.14 -16.39 11.13
CA ASP A 145 7.32 -17.08 11.66
C ASP A 145 7.85 -18.11 10.64
N THR A 146 6.96 -18.87 10.00
CA THR A 146 7.34 -19.82 8.94
C THR A 146 7.98 -19.12 7.74
N LEU A 147 7.51 -17.91 7.37
CA LEU A 147 8.12 -17.13 6.29
C LEU A 147 9.50 -16.60 6.69
N LEU A 148 9.71 -16.21 7.95
CA LEU A 148 11.02 -15.82 8.46
C LEU A 148 12.01 -17.00 8.42
N GLU A 149 11.57 -18.21 8.75
CA GLU A 149 12.40 -19.42 8.62
C GLU A 149 12.83 -19.65 7.15
N LYS A 150 11.89 -19.48 6.20
CA LYS A 150 12.21 -19.56 4.76
C LYS A 150 13.16 -18.45 4.32
N GLN A 151 13.05 -17.26 4.88
CA GLN A 151 14.00 -16.18 4.62
C GLN A 151 15.40 -16.56 5.09
N ALA A 152 15.51 -17.06 6.32
CA ALA A 152 16.78 -17.48 6.92
C ALA A 152 17.43 -18.66 6.18
N SER A 153 16.64 -19.56 5.59
CA SER A 153 17.14 -20.70 4.80
C SER A 153 17.37 -20.38 3.32
N GLY A 154 17.11 -19.15 2.86
CA GLY A 154 17.24 -18.75 1.45
C GLY A 154 16.13 -19.28 0.53
N GLN A 155 15.05 -19.82 1.08
CA GLN A 155 13.94 -20.44 0.35
C GLN A 155 12.74 -19.49 0.10
N LEU A 156 12.79 -18.26 0.64
CA LEU A 156 11.66 -17.33 0.57
C LEU A 156 11.30 -16.96 -0.88
N ALA A 157 12.30 -16.69 -1.73
CA ALA A 157 12.05 -16.26 -3.11
C ALA A 157 11.28 -17.31 -3.93
N ASP A 158 11.69 -18.58 -3.83
CA ASP A 158 11.01 -19.68 -4.51
C ASP A 158 9.60 -19.88 -3.96
N PHE A 159 9.43 -19.83 -2.64
CA PHE A 159 8.12 -19.91 -2.01
C PHE A 159 7.18 -18.80 -2.49
N VAL A 160 7.63 -17.54 -2.50
CA VAL A 160 6.84 -16.40 -2.97
C VAL A 160 6.41 -16.60 -4.41
N ARG A 161 7.33 -17.03 -5.28
CA ARG A 161 7.05 -17.30 -6.69
C ARG A 161 6.01 -18.41 -6.87
N GLU A 162 6.13 -19.50 -6.11
CA GLU A 162 5.17 -20.60 -6.14
C GLU A 162 3.78 -20.16 -5.68
N GLN A 163 3.69 -19.44 -4.56
CA GLN A 163 2.43 -18.90 -4.08
C GLN A 163 1.80 -17.95 -5.10
N ALA A 164 2.62 -17.08 -5.70
CA ALA A 164 2.16 -16.12 -6.70
C ALA A 164 1.52 -16.80 -7.92
N LYS A 165 2.15 -17.86 -8.44
CA LYS A 165 1.61 -18.66 -9.56
C LYS A 165 0.24 -19.28 -9.24
N THR A 166 0.02 -19.65 -7.99
CA THR A 166 -1.23 -20.33 -7.58
C THR A 166 -2.36 -19.38 -7.20
N GLY A 167 -2.03 -18.17 -6.72
CA GLY A 167 -3.02 -17.31 -6.04
C GLY A 167 -3.05 -15.85 -6.50
N CYS A 168 -2.16 -15.42 -7.40
CA CYS A 168 -2.24 -14.09 -8.02
C CYS A 168 -2.92 -14.20 -9.39
N GLN A 169 -3.77 -13.22 -9.71
CA GLN A 169 -4.34 -13.10 -11.05
C GLN A 169 -3.25 -12.54 -11.99
N GLY A 170 -3.11 -13.17 -13.15
CA GLY A 170 -2.13 -12.83 -14.18
C GLY A 170 -2.37 -11.49 -14.85
#